data_AF-A0A358NH76-F1
#
_entry.id   AF-A0A358NH76-F1
#
_cell.length_a   1.000
_cell.length_b   1.000
_cell.length_c   1.000
_cell.angle_alpha   90.00
_cell.angle_beta   90.00
_cell.angle_gamma   90.00
#
_symmetry.space_group_name_H-M   'P 1'
#
loop_
_entity.id
_entity.type
_entity.pdbx_description
1 polymer ?
#
loop_
_entity_poly.entity_id
_entity_poly.type
_entity_poly.pdbx_seq_one_letter_code
_entity_poly.pdbx_strand_id
1 'polypeptide(L)'
;MLDDKKTWIYILLFTFISVLALTVNQYAYSLYGLNLYEYIKYSQDFTYEERMYLEKRQSLYYTSDSKAPPFSFQDKYTGAYKGFVLDYASALSIELNTEIEFEPRVWEEAIQSVISGESDMTELYPSEDRRKQMLFTKGIYKIRAIIMTRNDYTDIKHGNDLKGHKIAIEAGDYANEYIINNITDVEIINTSDYLEAINMLLNGEVDAVIGDEPILIYFMGELSIENKVSIYEKPLYELDICFGVNKSNPLLVSILNKGILDLEKNDFAPKIQQKWFGLSAPVHRDKFSAQMMFMLIIILIMMAIVASTVSVWTYALKKKVIKRTNELNESRNDLQLTFDALSSFLILINENGIIENLNKAFADWLQKNKYDVLGKEYKSIPLLDRINTDYENAGKEITFKGRHYNYYITHLEYEKNKRLISIEDNTNEIISRAQMLQHNKMIAVGQLAAGFAHE
;
A
#
# COMPACT_ATOMS: atom_id res chain seq x y z
N MET A 1 6.92 8.21 27.11
CA MET A 1 6.62 6.81 26.72
C MET A 1 5.17 6.58 26.26
N LEU A 2 4.14 7.21 26.87
CA LEU A 2 2.76 7.16 26.33
C LEU A 2 2.54 8.14 25.17
N ASP A 3 3.26 9.28 25.16
CA ASP A 3 3.23 10.24 24.05
C ASP A 3 3.81 9.65 22.75
N ASP A 4 4.99 9.02 22.82
CA ASP A 4 5.66 8.46 21.63
C ASP A 4 4.77 7.47 20.85
N LYS A 5 3.96 6.67 21.55
CA LYS A 5 3.06 5.70 20.90
C LYS A 5 1.93 6.38 20.13
N LYS A 6 1.37 7.48 20.66
CA LYS A 6 0.32 8.22 19.96
C LYS A 6 0.91 8.91 18.74
N THR A 7 2.08 9.52 18.86
CA THR A 7 2.79 10.15 17.74
C THR A 7 3.07 9.16 16.61
N TRP A 8 3.56 7.95 16.94
CA TRP A 8 3.77 6.89 15.95
C TRP A 8 2.48 6.43 15.26
N ILE A 9 1.35 6.36 15.99
CA ILE A 9 0.05 6.02 15.40
C ILE A 9 -0.42 7.13 14.43
N TYR A 10 -0.27 8.40 14.79
CA TYR A 10 -0.63 9.51 13.90
C TYR A 10 0.25 9.56 12.66
N ILE A 11 1.56 9.31 12.80
CA ILE A 11 2.49 9.22 11.66
C ILE A 11 2.08 8.07 10.74
N LEU A 12 1.82 6.87 11.29
CA LEU A 12 1.38 5.73 10.49
C LEU A 12 0.05 6.00 9.77
N LEU A 13 -0.92 6.60 10.47
CA LEU A 13 -2.22 6.95 9.89
C LEU A 13 -2.08 8.00 8.79
N PHE A 14 -1.26 9.03 9.00
CA PHE A 14 -0.98 10.05 7.99
C PHE A 14 -0.31 9.43 6.76
N THR A 15 0.75 8.64 6.95
CA THR A 15 1.44 7.96 5.84
C THR A 15 0.50 7.03 5.07
N PHE A 16 -0.37 6.29 5.77
CA PHE A 16 -1.37 5.44 5.14
C PHE A 16 -2.36 6.25 4.29
N ILE A 17 -2.91 7.35 4.84
CA ILE A 17 -3.82 8.23 4.10
C ILE A 17 -3.12 8.85 2.89
N SER A 18 -1.86 9.29 3.03
CA SER A 18 -1.09 9.84 1.91
C SER A 18 -0.83 8.80 0.82
N VAL A 19 -0.44 7.58 1.17
CA VAL A 19 -0.24 6.49 0.21
C VAL A 19 -1.55 6.13 -0.47
N LEU A 20 -2.65 6.06 0.28
CA LEU A 20 -3.97 5.79 -0.27
C LEU A 20 -4.38 6.89 -1.26
N ALA A 21 -4.22 8.16 -0.90
CA ALA A 21 -4.54 9.29 -1.77
C ALA A 21 -3.71 9.28 -3.05
N LEU A 22 -2.40 9.01 -2.97
CA LEU A 22 -1.52 8.87 -4.13
C LEU A 22 -1.94 7.70 -5.02
N THR A 23 -2.31 6.57 -4.42
CA THR A 23 -2.72 5.36 -5.12
C THR A 23 -4.04 5.57 -5.86
N VAL A 24 -5.03 6.18 -5.19
CA VAL A 24 -6.32 6.55 -5.80
C VAL A 24 -6.12 7.60 -6.89
N ASN A 25 -5.23 8.58 -6.69
CA ASN A 25 -4.88 9.56 -7.70
C ASN A 25 -4.25 8.91 -8.93
N GLN A 26 -3.31 7.98 -8.75
CA GLN A 26 -2.70 7.24 -9.85
C GLN A 26 -3.73 6.40 -10.60
N TYR A 27 -4.69 5.81 -9.88
CA TYR A 27 -5.78 5.06 -10.48
C TYR A 27 -6.70 5.92 -11.35
N ALA A 28 -7.13 7.08 -10.83
CA ALA A 28 -7.91 8.04 -11.60
C ALA A 28 -7.13 8.52 -12.83
N TYR A 29 -5.84 8.79 -12.69
CA TYR A 29 -4.98 9.21 -13.79
C TYR A 29 -4.83 8.12 -14.85
N SER A 30 -4.70 6.87 -14.43
CA SER A 30 -4.53 5.77 -15.37
C SER A 30 -5.81 5.39 -16.11
N LEU A 31 -6.98 5.61 -15.51
CA LEU A 31 -8.28 5.31 -16.14
C LEU A 31 -8.80 6.45 -17.00
N TYR A 32 -8.67 7.69 -16.52
CA TYR A 32 -9.33 8.87 -17.09
C TYR A 32 -8.33 9.94 -17.56
N GLY A 33 -7.02 9.77 -17.29
CA GLY A 33 -6.02 10.84 -17.49
C GLY A 33 -6.26 12.07 -16.61
N LEU A 34 -7.04 11.91 -15.53
CA LEU A 34 -7.38 12.96 -14.58
C LEU A 34 -6.67 12.71 -13.26
N ASN A 35 -6.13 13.77 -12.66
CA ASN A 35 -5.78 13.67 -11.24
C ASN A 35 -7.07 13.57 -10.39
N LEU A 36 -6.94 13.13 -9.13
CA LEU A 36 -8.08 12.91 -8.25
C LEU A 36 -8.93 14.17 -8.05
N TYR A 37 -8.28 15.34 -7.97
CA TYR A 37 -8.99 16.62 -7.84
C TYR A 37 -9.82 16.94 -9.10
N GLU A 38 -9.24 16.76 -10.28
CA GLU A 38 -9.93 16.95 -11.56
C GLU A 38 -11.07 15.96 -11.73
N TYR A 39 -10.86 14.69 -11.40
CA TYR A 39 -11.91 13.67 -11.43
C TYR A 39 -13.09 14.06 -10.55
N ILE A 40 -12.83 14.52 -9.31
CA ILE A 40 -13.88 14.98 -8.41
C ILE A 40 -14.56 16.24 -8.96
N LYS A 41 -13.78 17.22 -9.45
CA LYS A 41 -14.28 18.48 -10.01
C LYS A 41 -15.21 18.25 -11.20
N TYR A 42 -14.83 17.37 -12.12
CA TYR A 42 -15.61 17.09 -13.33
C TYR A 42 -16.71 16.06 -13.11
N SER A 43 -16.69 15.29 -12.02
CA SER A 43 -17.81 14.41 -11.65
C SER A 43 -18.97 15.13 -10.97
N GLN A 44 -18.84 16.42 -10.67
CA GLN A 44 -19.91 17.23 -10.10
C GLN A 44 -20.81 17.81 -11.20
N ASP A 45 -22.09 17.97 -10.89
CA ASP A 45 -23.06 18.66 -11.73
C ASP A 45 -22.56 20.05 -12.16
N PHE A 46 -23.14 20.59 -13.24
CA PHE A 46 -22.83 21.94 -13.71
C PHE A 46 -23.01 22.99 -12.60
N THR A 47 -22.05 23.91 -12.51
CA THR A 47 -22.16 25.07 -11.62
C THR A 47 -23.23 26.02 -12.13
N TYR A 48 -23.64 26.99 -11.30
CA TYR A 48 -24.60 28.01 -11.73
C TYR A 48 -24.08 28.79 -12.96
N GLU A 49 -22.79 29.16 -12.97
CA GLU A 49 -22.17 29.88 -14.09
C GLU A 49 -22.14 29.03 -15.37
N GLU A 50 -21.82 27.73 -15.26
CA GLU A 50 -21.80 26.80 -16.39
C GLU A 50 -23.20 26.59 -16.99
N ARG A 51 -24.24 26.43 -16.15
CA ARG A 51 -25.63 26.33 -16.63
C ARG A 51 -26.09 27.59 -17.34
N MET A 52 -25.84 28.75 -16.74
CA MET A 52 -26.19 30.04 -17.35
C MET A 52 -25.45 30.28 -18.68
N TYR A 53 -24.21 29.82 -18.78
CA TYR A 53 -23.44 29.88 -20.01
C TYR A 53 -24.11 29.05 -21.13
N LEU A 54 -24.49 27.80 -20.84
CA LEU A 54 -25.15 26.91 -21.80
C LEU A 54 -26.53 27.44 -22.21
N GLU A 55 -27.36 27.86 -21.25
CA GLU A 55 -28.69 28.41 -21.51
C GLU A 55 -28.65 29.67 -22.39
N LYS A 56 -27.61 30.51 -22.24
CA LYS A 56 -27.43 31.72 -23.05
C LYS A 56 -26.96 31.41 -24.48
N ARG A 57 -26.15 30.36 -24.66
CA ARG A 57 -25.54 30.02 -25.95
C ARG A 57 -26.51 29.27 -26.88
N GLN A 58 -27.47 28.52 -26.34
CA GLN A 58 -28.43 27.66 -27.07
C GLN A 58 -27.78 26.51 -27.87
N SER A 59 -26.79 26.82 -28.71
CA SER A 59 -25.97 25.86 -29.47
C SER A 59 -24.48 26.11 -29.24
N LEU A 60 -23.68 25.07 -29.39
CA LEU A 60 -22.22 25.14 -29.50
C LEU A 60 -21.81 24.78 -30.92
N TYR A 61 -20.86 25.52 -31.49
CA TYR A 61 -20.37 25.26 -32.85
C TYR A 61 -19.10 24.43 -32.84
N TYR A 62 -19.17 23.25 -33.44
CA TYR A 62 -18.06 22.33 -33.58
C TYR A 62 -17.60 22.29 -35.04
N THR A 63 -16.30 22.47 -35.26
CA THR A 63 -15.71 22.41 -36.61
C THR A 63 -14.64 21.34 -36.68
N SER A 64 -14.48 20.73 -37.85
CA SER A 64 -13.46 19.74 -38.15
C SER A 64 -13.25 19.70 -39.67
N ASP A 65 -12.21 18.97 -40.09
CA ASP A 65 -12.01 18.70 -41.50
C ASP A 65 -13.20 17.92 -42.09
N SER A 66 -13.68 18.40 -43.23
CA SER A 66 -14.78 17.84 -43.99
C SER A 66 -14.36 16.64 -44.86
N LYS A 67 -13.06 16.37 -44.96
CA LYS A 67 -12.46 15.36 -45.84
C LYS A 67 -11.50 14.40 -45.11
N ALA A 68 -11.75 14.15 -43.83
CA ALA A 68 -10.97 13.25 -42.97
C ALA A 68 -11.73 11.96 -42.62
N PRO A 69 -12.10 11.09 -43.59
CA PRO A 69 -12.71 9.81 -43.25
C PRO A 69 -11.71 8.92 -42.49
N PRO A 70 -12.16 8.10 -41.52
CA PRO A 70 -13.55 7.92 -41.08
C PRO A 70 -13.96 8.83 -39.90
N PHE A 71 -13.21 9.90 -39.61
CA PHE A 71 -13.49 10.82 -38.51
C PHE A 71 -14.61 11.79 -38.82
N SER A 72 -14.49 12.54 -39.92
CA SER A 72 -15.50 13.49 -40.40
C SER A 72 -15.44 13.54 -41.92
N PHE A 73 -16.53 13.18 -42.56
CA PHE A 73 -16.63 13.19 -44.01
C PHE A 73 -18.08 13.23 -44.49
N GLN A 74 -18.27 13.73 -45.71
CA GLN A 74 -19.58 13.72 -46.34
C GLN A 74 -19.93 12.32 -46.88
N ASP A 75 -21.09 11.81 -46.52
CA ASP A 75 -21.63 10.58 -47.10
C ASP A 75 -21.98 10.80 -48.58
N LYS A 76 -21.42 9.97 -49.47
CA LYS A 76 -21.63 10.10 -50.92
C LYS A 76 -23.07 9.85 -51.37
N TYR A 77 -23.87 9.13 -50.60
CA TYR A 77 -25.24 8.76 -50.95
C TYR A 77 -26.28 9.73 -50.38
N THR A 78 -26.12 10.14 -49.12
CA THR A 78 -27.08 11.02 -48.43
C THR A 78 -26.70 12.49 -48.49
N GLY A 79 -25.42 12.81 -48.73
CA GLY A 79 -24.88 14.16 -48.64
C GLY A 79 -24.74 14.68 -47.21
N ALA A 80 -25.12 13.90 -46.19
CA ALA A 80 -24.98 14.26 -44.79
C ALA A 80 -23.56 13.98 -44.30
N TYR A 81 -23.07 14.82 -43.39
CA TYR A 81 -21.80 14.59 -42.73
C TYR A 81 -21.93 13.47 -41.68
N LYS A 82 -20.94 12.58 -41.65
CA LYS A 82 -20.87 11.48 -40.69
C LYS A 82 -19.40 11.20 -40.32
N GLY A 83 -19.21 10.47 -39.23
CA GLY A 83 -17.91 9.94 -38.85
C GLY A 83 -17.77 9.81 -37.34
N PHE A 84 -16.63 9.29 -36.91
CA PHE A 84 -16.34 9.03 -35.50
C PHE A 84 -16.47 10.27 -34.63
N VAL A 85 -15.92 11.41 -35.06
CA VAL A 85 -15.92 12.63 -34.23
C VAL A 85 -17.30 13.30 -34.21
N LEU A 86 -18.11 13.13 -35.26
CA LEU A 86 -19.48 13.64 -35.29
C LEU A 86 -20.41 12.81 -34.38
N ASP A 87 -20.21 11.49 -34.33
CA ASP A 87 -20.89 10.63 -33.37
C ASP A 87 -20.47 10.98 -31.92
N TYR A 88 -19.19 11.30 -31.71
CA TYR A 88 -18.69 11.76 -30.41
C TYR A 88 -19.32 13.10 -30.01
N ALA A 89 -19.32 14.09 -30.90
CA ALA A 89 -19.95 15.38 -30.67
C ALA A 89 -21.46 15.24 -30.40
N SER A 90 -22.16 14.37 -31.13
CA SER A 90 -23.58 14.08 -30.89
C SER A 90 -23.82 13.48 -29.50
N ALA A 91 -22.96 12.55 -29.05
CA ALA A 91 -23.08 12.00 -27.70
C ALA A 91 -22.76 13.05 -26.64
N LEU A 92 -21.76 13.90 -26.87
CA LEU A 92 -21.43 15.00 -25.98
C LEU A 92 -22.58 16.00 -25.88
N SER A 93 -23.29 16.27 -26.97
CA SER A 93 -24.50 17.12 -26.98
C SER A 93 -25.57 16.60 -26.02
N ILE A 94 -25.76 15.28 -25.95
CA ILE A 94 -26.70 14.63 -25.03
C ILE A 94 -26.25 14.81 -23.57
N GLU A 95 -24.98 14.56 -23.25
CA GLU A 95 -24.45 14.72 -21.89
C GLU A 95 -24.50 16.17 -21.40
N LEU A 96 -24.29 17.13 -22.31
CA LEU A 96 -24.35 18.56 -22.00
C LEU A 96 -25.78 19.12 -22.04
N ASN A 97 -26.75 18.36 -22.53
CA ASN A 97 -28.12 18.82 -22.82
C ASN A 97 -28.13 20.15 -23.60
N THR A 98 -27.22 20.27 -24.58
CA THR A 98 -27.02 21.47 -25.41
C THR A 98 -26.73 21.02 -26.84
N GLU A 99 -27.36 21.65 -27.83
CA GLU A 99 -27.14 21.30 -29.23
C GLU A 99 -25.69 21.60 -29.65
N ILE A 100 -25.07 20.66 -30.37
CA ILE A 100 -23.74 20.85 -30.95
C ILE A 100 -23.89 20.78 -32.47
N GLU A 101 -23.72 21.92 -33.12
CA GLU A 101 -23.87 22.07 -34.57
C GLU A 101 -22.51 21.88 -35.24
N PHE A 102 -22.49 21.08 -36.32
CA PHE A 102 -21.27 20.81 -37.07
C PHE A 102 -21.07 21.80 -38.23
N GLU A 103 -19.92 22.46 -38.24
CA GLU A 103 -19.47 23.40 -39.27
C GLU A 103 -18.28 22.80 -40.05
N PRO A 104 -18.52 22.15 -41.20
CA PRO A 104 -17.47 21.55 -42.00
C PRO A 104 -16.55 22.61 -42.61
N ARG A 105 -15.24 22.43 -42.48
CA ARG A 105 -14.22 23.32 -43.09
C ARG A 105 -13.08 22.50 -43.69
N VAL A 106 -12.12 23.19 -44.31
CA VAL A 106 -10.78 22.64 -44.56
C VAL A 106 -10.00 22.71 -43.24
N TRP A 107 -9.11 21.76 -42.99
CA TRP A 107 -8.47 21.59 -41.68
C TRP A 107 -7.82 22.86 -41.12
N GLU A 108 -6.99 23.54 -41.91
CA GLU A 108 -6.34 24.79 -41.49
C GLU A 108 -7.36 25.87 -41.09
N GLU A 109 -8.45 25.99 -41.84
CA GLU A 109 -9.53 26.96 -41.56
C GLU A 109 -10.30 26.59 -40.29
N ALA A 110 -10.55 25.31 -40.03
CA ALA A 110 -11.17 24.81 -38.81
C ALA A 110 -10.38 25.22 -37.56
N ILE A 111 -9.04 25.10 -37.60
CA ILE A 111 -8.19 25.55 -36.50
C ILE A 111 -8.29 27.06 -36.31
N GLN A 112 -8.23 27.83 -37.41
CA GLN A 112 -8.29 29.30 -37.33
C GLN A 112 -9.66 29.81 -36.84
N SER A 113 -10.77 29.17 -37.21
CA SER A 113 -12.10 29.59 -36.76
C SER A 113 -12.27 29.44 -35.24
N VAL A 114 -11.63 28.44 -34.63
CA VAL A 114 -11.63 28.29 -33.16
C VAL A 114 -10.70 29.30 -32.49
N ILE A 115 -9.54 29.58 -33.08
CA ILE A 115 -8.61 30.62 -32.59
C ILE A 115 -9.24 32.01 -32.65
N SER A 116 -10.02 32.30 -33.69
CA SER A 116 -10.75 33.58 -33.85
C SER A 116 -12.01 33.64 -32.98
N GLY A 117 -12.55 32.49 -32.59
CA GLY A 117 -13.79 32.37 -31.82
C GLY A 117 -15.05 32.39 -32.68
N GLU A 118 -14.91 32.19 -33.99
CA GLU A 118 -16.02 31.95 -34.92
C GLU A 118 -16.69 30.60 -34.65
N SER A 119 -15.89 29.54 -34.42
CA SER A 119 -16.37 28.25 -33.94
C SER A 119 -15.95 28.05 -32.47
N ASP A 120 -16.72 27.29 -31.70
CA ASP A 120 -16.47 27.12 -30.26
C ASP A 120 -15.38 26.08 -29.96
N MET A 121 -15.31 25.01 -30.77
CA MET A 121 -14.35 23.92 -30.56
C MET A 121 -13.99 23.13 -31.83
N THR A 122 -12.82 22.49 -31.81
CA THR A 122 -12.35 21.52 -32.81
C THR A 122 -11.48 20.46 -32.12
N GLU A 123 -11.38 19.25 -32.64
CA GLU A 123 -10.59 18.14 -32.09
C GLU A 123 -9.20 18.10 -32.72
N LEU A 124 -8.15 18.26 -31.91
CA LEU A 124 -6.79 18.32 -32.42
C LEU A 124 -5.76 17.88 -31.38
N TYR A 125 -4.56 17.54 -31.85
CA TYR A 125 -3.42 17.27 -30.99
C TYR A 125 -3.03 18.54 -30.20
N PRO A 126 -2.87 18.46 -28.87
CA PRO A 126 -2.32 19.57 -28.09
C PRO A 126 -0.80 19.65 -28.25
N SER A 127 -0.27 20.86 -28.45
CA SER A 127 1.17 21.14 -28.48
C SER A 127 1.51 22.37 -27.66
N GLU A 128 2.81 22.60 -27.39
CA GLU A 128 3.24 23.83 -26.72
C GLU A 128 2.87 25.08 -27.52
N ASP A 129 2.98 25.03 -28.84
CA ASP A 129 2.64 26.15 -29.71
C ASP A 129 1.14 26.41 -29.75
N ARG A 130 0.32 25.36 -29.90
CA ARG A 130 -1.14 25.51 -29.90
C ARG A 130 -1.67 25.98 -28.55
N ARG A 131 -1.05 25.58 -27.42
CA ARG A 131 -1.40 26.08 -26.07
C ARG A 131 -1.16 27.59 -25.90
N LYS A 132 -0.37 28.23 -26.77
CA LYS A 132 -0.24 29.69 -26.77
C LYS A 132 -1.52 30.36 -27.27
N GLN A 133 -2.28 29.71 -28.15
CA GLN A 133 -3.44 30.28 -28.84
C GLN A 133 -4.79 29.70 -28.39
N MET A 134 -4.80 28.48 -27.84
CA MET A 134 -6.01 27.74 -27.48
C MET A 134 -5.93 27.16 -26.06
N LEU A 135 -7.09 26.86 -25.48
CA LEU A 135 -7.21 25.99 -24.31
C LEU A 135 -7.63 24.60 -24.78
N PHE A 136 -7.30 23.58 -23.99
CA PHE A 136 -7.57 22.20 -24.33
C PHE A 136 -8.36 21.50 -23.25
N THR A 137 -9.31 20.67 -23.67
CA THR A 137 -9.93 19.69 -22.80
C THR A 137 -8.95 18.57 -22.46
N LYS A 138 -9.44 17.62 -21.70
CA LYS A 138 -8.81 16.32 -21.49
C LYS A 138 -8.95 15.48 -22.75
N GLY A 139 -8.04 14.51 -22.88
CA GLY A 139 -7.95 13.65 -24.04
C GLY A 139 -9.22 12.83 -24.24
N ILE A 140 -9.75 12.83 -25.46
CA ILE A 140 -11.00 12.15 -25.81
C ILE A 140 -10.74 10.75 -26.39
N TYR A 141 -9.63 10.56 -27.11
CA TYR A 141 -9.15 9.30 -27.66
C TYR A 141 -7.69 9.43 -28.13
N LYS A 142 -6.99 8.32 -28.42
CA LYS A 142 -5.58 8.33 -28.87
C LYS A 142 -5.41 7.87 -30.31
N ILE A 143 -4.77 8.68 -31.14
CA ILE A 143 -4.42 8.32 -32.51
C ILE A 143 -2.91 8.19 -32.67
N ARG A 144 -2.52 7.31 -33.60
CA ARG A 144 -1.18 7.15 -34.13
C ARG A 144 -1.05 7.90 -35.45
N ALA A 145 0.03 8.66 -35.60
CA ALA A 145 0.46 9.13 -36.91
C ALA A 145 1.52 8.20 -37.47
N ILE A 146 1.43 7.90 -38.76
CA ILE A 146 2.29 6.95 -39.46
C ILE A 146 2.91 7.60 -40.70
N ILE A 147 3.92 6.93 -41.24
CA ILE A 147 4.59 7.32 -42.48
C ILE A 147 4.14 6.34 -43.56
N MET A 148 3.59 6.86 -44.65
CA MET A 148 3.25 6.12 -45.86
C MET A 148 4.23 6.48 -46.98
N THR A 149 4.73 5.47 -47.69
CA THR A 149 5.68 5.60 -48.80
C THR A 149 5.20 4.76 -49.99
N ARG A 150 5.82 4.90 -51.16
CA ARG A 150 5.60 3.95 -52.26
C ARG A 150 6.28 2.61 -51.95
N ASN A 151 5.72 1.51 -52.43
CA ASN A 151 6.26 0.16 -52.22
C ASN A 151 7.66 -0.07 -52.80
N ASP A 152 8.02 0.69 -53.84
CA ASP A 152 9.35 0.65 -54.45
C ASP A 152 10.37 1.54 -53.72
N TYR A 153 9.94 2.28 -52.69
CA TYR A 153 10.76 3.21 -51.94
C TYR A 153 11.24 2.58 -50.63
N THR A 154 12.54 2.25 -50.56
CA THR A 154 13.10 1.51 -49.41
C THR A 154 14.00 2.35 -48.50
N ASP A 155 14.18 3.63 -48.82
CA ASP A 155 15.13 4.51 -48.14
C ASP A 155 14.60 5.01 -46.79
N ILE A 156 13.27 5.03 -46.60
CA ILE A 156 12.62 5.44 -45.36
C ILE A 156 12.14 4.21 -44.60
N LYS A 157 12.86 3.84 -43.52
CA LYS A 157 12.54 2.69 -42.66
C LYS A 157 12.25 3.09 -41.21
N HIS A 158 12.53 4.33 -40.83
CA HIS A 158 12.14 4.91 -39.56
C HIS A 158 12.02 6.43 -39.67
N GLY A 159 11.42 7.09 -38.68
CA GLY A 159 11.20 8.54 -38.69
C GLY A 159 12.46 9.36 -39.03
N ASN A 160 13.64 9.02 -38.50
CA ASN A 160 14.88 9.77 -38.80
C ASN A 160 15.35 9.65 -40.25
N ASP A 161 14.84 8.70 -41.03
CA ASP A 161 15.19 8.56 -42.45
C ASP A 161 14.47 9.59 -43.32
N LEU A 162 13.48 10.32 -42.77
CA LEU A 162 12.82 11.43 -43.47
C LEU A 162 13.80 12.57 -43.80
N LYS A 163 14.97 12.60 -43.15
CA LYS A 163 16.02 13.57 -43.45
C LYS A 163 16.47 13.46 -44.91
N GLY A 164 16.54 14.59 -45.59
CA GLY A 164 16.91 14.74 -47.00
C GLY A 164 15.79 14.37 -47.97
N HIS A 165 14.60 14.03 -47.47
CA HIS A 165 13.47 13.61 -48.28
C HIS A 165 12.38 14.67 -48.37
N LYS A 166 11.57 14.56 -49.41
CA LYS A 166 10.41 15.42 -49.62
C LYS A 166 9.14 14.74 -49.12
N ILE A 167 8.41 15.39 -48.24
CA ILE A 167 7.23 14.80 -47.60
C ILE A 167 5.99 15.66 -47.81
N ALA A 168 4.83 15.03 -48.02
CA ALA A 168 3.55 15.72 -48.03
C ALA A 168 2.84 15.59 -46.68
N ILE A 169 2.32 16.70 -46.18
CA ILE A 169 1.55 16.79 -44.93
C ILE A 169 0.37 17.73 -45.19
N GLU A 170 -0.81 17.44 -44.64
CA GLU A 170 -1.93 18.37 -44.68
C GLU A 170 -1.61 19.68 -43.92
N ALA A 171 -1.98 20.82 -44.49
CA ALA A 171 -1.79 22.11 -43.87
C ALA A 171 -2.51 22.20 -42.51
N GLY A 172 -1.79 22.62 -41.46
CA GLY A 172 -2.33 22.69 -40.10
C GLY A 172 -2.23 21.38 -39.29
N ASP A 173 -1.81 20.27 -39.91
CA ASP A 173 -1.60 19.02 -39.17
C ASP A 173 -0.46 19.15 -38.15
N TYR A 174 -0.58 18.44 -37.03
CA TYR A 174 0.44 18.43 -35.97
C TYR A 174 1.77 17.82 -36.44
N ALA A 175 1.76 16.96 -37.45
CA ALA A 175 2.96 16.42 -38.08
C ALA A 175 3.90 17.52 -38.58
N ASN A 176 3.38 18.67 -39.02
CA ASN A 176 4.21 19.83 -39.37
C ASN A 176 5.05 20.28 -38.17
N GLU A 177 4.41 20.51 -37.03
CA GLU A 177 5.06 20.92 -35.78
C GLU A 177 6.02 19.84 -35.27
N TYR A 178 5.63 18.57 -35.37
CA TYR A 178 6.46 17.46 -34.95
C TYR A 178 7.75 17.36 -35.76
N ILE A 179 7.66 17.41 -37.10
CA ILE A 179 8.82 17.30 -37.98
C ILE A 179 9.76 18.49 -37.79
N ILE A 180 9.24 19.72 -37.78
CA ILE A 180 10.05 20.94 -37.59
C ILE A 180 10.85 20.89 -36.28
N ASN A 181 10.25 20.36 -35.21
CA ASN A 181 10.88 20.33 -33.89
C ASN A 181 11.83 19.15 -33.66
N ASN A 182 11.68 18.04 -34.40
CA ASN A 182 12.42 16.80 -34.12
C ASN A 182 13.33 16.32 -35.26
N ILE A 183 13.07 16.72 -36.51
CA ILE A 183 13.77 16.21 -37.69
C ILE A 183 14.20 17.38 -38.56
N THR A 184 15.51 17.68 -38.52
CA THR A 184 16.10 18.72 -39.36
C THR A 184 16.26 18.24 -40.80
N ASP A 185 16.26 19.18 -41.75
CA ASP A 185 16.61 18.93 -43.16
C ASP A 185 15.59 18.01 -43.86
N VAL A 186 14.32 18.40 -43.82
CA VAL A 186 13.18 17.73 -44.49
C VAL A 186 12.45 18.79 -45.33
N GLU A 187 12.13 18.47 -46.59
CA GLU A 187 11.31 19.36 -47.44
C GLU A 187 9.84 19.03 -47.23
N ILE A 188 9.11 19.89 -46.52
CA ILE A 188 7.67 19.71 -46.27
C ILE A 188 6.87 20.42 -47.37
N ILE A 189 6.00 19.66 -48.03
CA ILE A 189 4.97 20.16 -48.93
C ILE A 189 3.61 20.10 -48.24
N ASN A 190 3.03 21.27 -47.98
CA ASN A 190 1.70 21.36 -47.42
C ASN A 190 0.64 21.13 -48.50
N THR A 191 -0.30 20.24 -48.25
CA THR A 191 -1.46 19.97 -49.10
C THR A 191 -2.74 20.45 -48.43
N SER A 192 -3.79 20.62 -49.24
CA SER A 192 -5.10 21.07 -48.77
C SER A 192 -5.92 19.98 -48.08
N ASP A 193 -5.70 18.72 -48.46
CA ASP A 193 -6.27 17.54 -47.83
C ASP A 193 -5.36 16.31 -47.95
N TYR A 194 -5.68 15.23 -47.24
CA TYR A 194 -4.95 13.96 -47.29
C TYR A 194 -4.99 13.27 -48.66
N LEU A 195 -6.08 13.45 -49.42
CA LEU A 195 -6.20 12.84 -50.74
C LEU A 195 -5.21 13.45 -51.73
N GLU A 196 -5.02 14.77 -51.68
CA GLU A 196 -3.97 15.46 -52.43
C GLU A 196 -2.58 14.93 -52.06
N ALA A 197 -2.26 14.79 -50.77
CA ALA A 197 -0.97 14.25 -50.31
C ALA A 197 -0.70 12.84 -50.85
N ILE A 198 -1.69 11.96 -50.79
CA ILE A 198 -1.58 10.58 -51.30
C ILE A 198 -1.40 10.57 -52.82
N ASN A 199 -2.11 11.44 -53.56
CA ASN A 199 -1.94 11.52 -55.01
C ASN A 199 -0.52 12.00 -55.39
N MET A 200 0.04 13.00 -54.68
CA MET A 200 1.42 13.43 -54.89
C MET A 200 2.42 12.29 -54.65
N LEU A 201 2.19 11.46 -53.63
CA LEU A 201 3.03 10.29 -53.34
C LEU A 201 3.00 9.27 -54.48
N LEU A 202 1.79 8.95 -54.97
CA LEU A 202 1.58 8.00 -56.06
C LEU A 202 2.18 8.49 -57.38
N ASN A 203 2.20 9.80 -57.60
CA ASN A 203 2.79 10.43 -58.79
C ASN A 203 4.32 10.57 -58.72
N GLY A 204 4.94 10.28 -57.58
CA GLY A 204 6.38 10.45 -57.41
C GLY A 204 6.82 11.88 -57.11
N GLU A 205 5.89 12.77 -56.73
CA GLU A 205 6.17 14.18 -56.47
C GLU A 205 6.73 14.43 -55.06
N VAL A 206 6.46 13.49 -54.15
CA VAL A 206 7.00 13.40 -52.79
C VAL A 206 7.43 11.96 -52.50
N ASP A 207 8.32 11.78 -51.52
CA ASP A 207 8.86 10.48 -51.11
C ASP A 207 8.01 9.80 -50.03
N ALA A 208 7.34 10.60 -49.18
CA ALA A 208 6.48 10.09 -48.12
C ALA A 208 5.27 11.01 -47.85
N VAL A 209 4.23 10.44 -47.24
CA VAL A 209 3.08 11.13 -46.66
C VAL A 209 3.05 10.82 -45.17
N ILE A 210 2.81 11.84 -44.35
CA ILE A 210 2.61 11.67 -42.90
C ILE A 210 1.18 12.04 -42.57
N GLY A 211 0.53 11.21 -41.77
CA GLY A 211 -0.86 11.42 -41.41
C GLY A 211 -1.37 10.46 -40.35
N ASP A 212 -2.58 10.73 -39.90
CA ASP A 212 -3.29 9.87 -38.96
C ASP A 212 -3.57 8.49 -39.58
N GLU A 213 -3.16 7.44 -38.86
CA GLU A 213 -3.23 6.05 -39.34
C GLU A 213 -4.60 5.65 -39.87
N PRO A 214 -5.73 5.94 -39.17
CA PRO A 214 -7.03 5.53 -39.68
C PRO A 214 -7.44 6.23 -40.98
N ILE A 215 -6.98 7.46 -41.21
CA ILE A 215 -7.27 8.22 -42.43
C ILE A 215 -6.49 7.61 -43.60
N LEU A 216 -5.19 7.40 -43.41
CA LEU A 216 -4.34 6.82 -44.44
C LEU A 216 -4.75 5.38 -44.79
N ILE A 217 -5.12 4.56 -43.80
CA ILE A 217 -5.66 3.21 -44.04
C ILE A 217 -6.98 3.26 -44.80
N TYR A 218 -7.87 4.19 -44.45
CA TYR A 218 -9.14 4.37 -45.16
C TYR A 218 -8.91 4.69 -46.64
N PHE A 219 -8.08 5.69 -46.96
CA PHE A 219 -7.78 6.04 -48.35
C PHE A 219 -7.01 4.95 -49.09
N MET A 220 -6.14 4.21 -48.40
CA MET A 220 -5.44 3.07 -48.99
C MET A 220 -6.43 2.03 -49.54
N GLY A 221 -7.49 1.74 -48.78
CA GLY A 221 -8.58 0.85 -49.20
C GLY A 221 -9.50 1.47 -50.25
N GLU A 222 -9.92 2.72 -50.04
CA GLU A 222 -10.83 3.42 -50.97
C GLU A 222 -10.23 3.56 -52.37
N LEU A 223 -8.94 3.88 -52.47
CA LEU A 223 -8.22 4.03 -53.73
C LEU A 223 -7.68 2.70 -54.29
N SER A 224 -7.81 1.60 -53.55
CA SER A 224 -7.28 0.27 -53.90
C SER A 224 -5.77 0.31 -54.23
N ILE A 225 -4.99 0.95 -53.35
CA ILE A 225 -3.55 1.18 -53.51
C ILE A 225 -2.69 0.37 -52.54
N GLU A 226 -3.23 -0.64 -51.86
CA GLU A 226 -2.52 -1.50 -50.90
C GLU A 226 -1.25 -2.14 -51.51
N ASN A 227 -1.28 -2.43 -52.81
CA ASN A 227 -0.13 -3.00 -53.53
C ASN A 227 0.84 -1.94 -54.09
N LYS A 228 0.57 -0.64 -53.90
CA LYS A 228 1.41 0.47 -54.37
C LYS A 228 2.10 1.24 -53.25
N VAL A 229 1.58 1.18 -52.02
CA VAL A 229 2.11 1.93 -50.88
C VAL A 229 2.48 1.00 -49.73
N SER A 230 3.47 1.42 -48.95
CA SER A 230 3.94 0.77 -47.73
C SER A 230 3.74 1.71 -46.56
N ILE A 231 3.25 1.16 -45.44
CA ILE A 231 3.12 1.87 -44.17
C ILE A 231 4.22 1.39 -43.23
N TYR A 232 4.91 2.32 -42.59
CA TYR A 232 5.88 1.99 -41.55
C TYR A 232 5.18 1.49 -40.27
N GLU A 233 5.62 0.34 -39.74
CA GLU A 233 4.96 -0.35 -38.62
C GLU A 233 4.96 0.45 -37.31
N LYS A 234 6.05 1.17 -37.00
CA LYS A 234 6.13 1.95 -35.77
C LYS A 234 5.56 3.35 -36.02
N PRO A 235 4.61 3.83 -35.21
CA PRO A 235 4.07 5.16 -35.38
C PRO A 235 5.15 6.22 -35.16
N LEU A 236 5.05 7.32 -35.90
CA LEU A 236 5.89 8.51 -35.71
C LEU A 236 5.66 9.10 -34.30
N TYR A 237 4.39 9.17 -33.92
CA TYR A 237 3.94 9.48 -32.56
C TYR A 237 2.55 8.88 -32.31
N GLU A 238 2.22 8.73 -31.03
CA GLU A 238 0.89 8.32 -30.56
C GLU A 238 0.48 9.25 -29.42
N LEU A 239 -0.56 10.05 -29.63
CA LEU A 239 -0.95 11.13 -28.72
C LEU A 239 -2.46 11.15 -28.49
N ASP A 240 -2.88 11.70 -27.36
CA ASP A 240 -4.29 11.99 -27.09
C ASP A 240 -4.75 13.18 -27.95
N ILE A 241 -5.87 13.02 -28.65
CA ILE A 241 -6.63 14.13 -29.22
C ILE A 241 -7.45 14.78 -28.12
N CYS A 242 -7.56 16.10 -28.14
CA CYS A 242 -8.38 16.89 -27.23
C CYS A 242 -9.29 17.82 -28.03
N PHE A 243 -10.38 18.31 -27.44
CA PHE A 243 -11.03 19.51 -27.98
C PHE A 243 -10.19 20.73 -27.63
N GLY A 244 -9.78 21.47 -28.65
CA GLY A 244 -9.28 22.83 -28.53
C GLY A 244 -10.44 23.81 -28.53
N VAL A 245 -10.35 24.83 -27.68
CA VAL A 245 -11.30 25.94 -27.61
C VAL A 245 -10.58 27.26 -27.57
N ASN A 246 -11.30 28.33 -27.89
CA ASN A 246 -10.76 29.68 -27.82
C ASN A 246 -10.20 30.01 -26.42
N LYS A 247 -9.04 30.66 -26.37
CA LYS A 247 -8.35 30.99 -25.11
C LYS A 247 -9.13 31.92 -24.20
N SER A 248 -10.04 32.73 -24.73
CA SER A 248 -10.90 33.60 -23.94
C SER A 248 -12.05 32.84 -23.25
N ASN A 249 -12.20 31.53 -23.49
CA ASN A 249 -13.34 30.74 -23.02
C ASN A 249 -12.97 29.53 -22.13
N PRO A 250 -12.35 29.77 -20.96
CA PRO A 250 -12.01 28.68 -20.03
C PRO A 250 -13.23 28.00 -19.42
N LEU A 251 -14.39 28.67 -19.40
CA LEU A 251 -15.63 28.10 -18.88
C LEU A 251 -16.11 26.93 -19.76
N LEU A 252 -16.03 27.09 -21.09
CA LEU A 252 -16.36 26.02 -22.03
C LEU A 252 -15.47 24.77 -21.81
N VAL A 253 -14.17 24.95 -21.55
CA VAL A 253 -13.29 23.80 -21.21
C VAL A 253 -13.80 23.03 -20.00
N SER A 254 -14.26 23.73 -18.97
CA SER A 254 -14.81 23.09 -17.76
C SER A 254 -16.06 22.29 -18.08
N ILE A 255 -16.97 22.87 -18.87
CA ILE A 255 -18.22 22.25 -19.32
C ILE A 255 -17.94 20.99 -20.15
N LEU A 256 -17.09 21.11 -21.19
CA LEU A 256 -16.75 20.00 -22.07
C LEU A 256 -16.10 18.84 -21.28
N ASN A 257 -15.20 19.15 -20.33
CA ASN A 257 -14.56 18.11 -19.52
C ASN A 257 -15.53 17.31 -18.64
N LYS A 258 -16.65 17.91 -18.20
CA LYS A 258 -17.70 17.18 -17.47
C LYS A 258 -18.36 16.14 -18.38
N GLY A 259 -18.83 16.58 -19.55
CA GLY A 259 -19.43 15.67 -20.54
C GLY A 259 -18.46 14.60 -21.05
N ILE A 260 -17.20 14.96 -21.32
CA ILE A 260 -16.14 14.01 -21.71
C ILE A 260 -15.95 12.94 -20.64
N LEU A 261 -15.89 13.33 -19.36
CA LEU A 261 -15.73 12.38 -18.27
C LEU A 261 -16.90 11.40 -18.18
N ASP A 262 -18.13 11.86 -18.40
CA ASP A 262 -19.30 10.98 -18.37
C ASP A 262 -19.34 10.02 -19.56
N LEU A 263 -18.95 10.47 -20.76
CA LEU A 263 -18.72 9.59 -21.92
C LEU A 263 -17.62 8.55 -21.64
N GLU A 264 -16.54 8.95 -20.96
CA GLU A 264 -15.41 8.07 -20.64
C GLU A 264 -15.75 7.02 -19.57
N LYS A 265 -16.59 7.37 -18.57
CA LYS A 265 -17.16 6.41 -17.60
C LYS A 265 -18.04 5.36 -18.27
N ASN A 266 -18.72 5.74 -19.36
CA ASN A 266 -19.60 4.87 -20.14
C ASN A 266 -18.88 4.09 -21.24
N ASP A 267 -17.54 4.19 -21.34
CA ASP A 267 -16.72 3.59 -22.39
C ASP A 267 -17.24 3.90 -23.81
N PHE A 268 -17.69 5.13 -24.04
CA PHE A 268 -18.31 5.51 -25.31
C PHE A 268 -17.33 5.44 -26.48
N ALA A 269 -16.15 6.08 -26.36
CA ALA A 269 -15.14 6.10 -27.41
C ALA A 269 -14.74 4.69 -27.92
N PRO A 270 -14.44 3.70 -27.06
CA PRO A 270 -14.21 2.32 -27.50
C PRO A 270 -15.39 1.69 -28.25
N LYS A 271 -16.63 1.95 -27.80
CA LYS A 271 -17.84 1.39 -28.45
C LYS A 271 -18.05 1.96 -29.85
N ILE A 272 -17.89 3.27 -30.03
CA ILE A 272 -18.00 3.90 -31.36
C ILE A 272 -16.77 3.65 -32.22
N GLN A 273 -15.60 3.39 -31.62
CA GLN A 273 -14.40 3.01 -32.36
C GLN A 273 -14.66 1.74 -33.17
N GLN A 274 -15.29 0.72 -32.55
CA GLN A 274 -15.62 -0.53 -33.23
C GLN A 274 -16.51 -0.32 -34.46
N LYS A 275 -17.42 0.67 -34.42
CA LYS A 275 -18.30 1.03 -35.54
C LYS A 275 -17.52 1.59 -36.73
N TRP A 276 -16.53 2.46 -36.48
CA TRP A 276 -15.85 3.22 -37.54
C TRP A 276 -14.54 2.61 -38.02
N PHE A 277 -13.79 1.95 -37.15
CA PHE A 277 -12.46 1.43 -37.45
C PHE A 277 -12.39 -0.12 -37.44
N GLY A 278 -13.49 -0.79 -37.11
CA GLY A 278 -13.55 -2.26 -37.01
C GLY A 278 -12.82 -2.83 -35.79
N LEU A 279 -12.33 -4.07 -35.89
CA LEU A 279 -11.56 -4.77 -34.84
C LEU A 279 -10.07 -4.39 -34.81
N SER A 280 -9.70 -3.29 -35.48
CA SER A 280 -8.32 -2.79 -35.56
C SER A 280 -7.82 -2.30 -34.19
N ALA A 281 -6.51 -2.11 -34.06
CA ALA A 281 -5.84 -1.78 -32.80
C ALA A 281 -6.62 -0.70 -32.00
N PRO A 282 -6.86 -0.93 -30.71
CA PRO A 282 -7.77 -0.07 -29.96
C PRO A 282 -7.12 1.31 -29.67
N VAL A 283 -7.85 2.39 -29.99
CA VAL A 283 -7.50 3.83 -29.90
C VAL A 283 -7.61 4.31 -28.43
N HIS A 284 -7.69 3.37 -27.47
CA HIS A 284 -7.98 3.63 -26.07
C HIS A 284 -6.74 3.62 -25.17
N ARG A 285 -6.87 4.28 -24.02
CA ARG A 285 -5.98 4.07 -22.86
C ARG A 285 -6.28 2.70 -22.24
N ASP A 286 -5.24 1.93 -21.99
CA ASP A 286 -5.32 0.53 -21.58
C ASP A 286 -5.82 0.39 -20.13
N LYS A 287 -7.14 0.48 -19.92
CA LYS A 287 -7.78 0.48 -18.58
C LYS A 287 -7.56 -0.83 -17.82
N PHE A 288 -7.34 -1.93 -18.51
CA PHE A 288 -7.22 -3.27 -17.90
C PHE A 288 -5.91 -3.43 -17.10
N SER A 289 -4.78 -3.00 -17.67
CA SER A 289 -3.48 -3.07 -17.00
C SER A 289 -3.43 -2.17 -15.74
N ALA A 290 -4.07 -1.00 -15.82
CA ALA A 290 -4.21 -0.05 -14.73
C ALA A 290 -4.96 -0.62 -13.52
N GLN A 291 -6.10 -1.27 -13.77
CA GLN A 291 -6.93 -1.86 -12.72
C GLN A 291 -6.22 -3.01 -12.01
N MET A 292 -5.53 -3.87 -12.76
CA MET A 292 -4.74 -4.96 -12.19
C MET A 292 -3.60 -4.43 -11.32
N MET A 293 -2.87 -3.43 -11.80
CA MET A 293 -1.77 -2.82 -11.04
C MET A 293 -2.27 -2.18 -9.74
N PHE A 294 -3.42 -1.48 -9.79
CA PHE A 294 -4.04 -0.90 -8.61
C PHE A 294 -4.49 -1.96 -7.58
N MET A 295 -5.13 -3.04 -8.03
CA MET A 295 -5.51 -4.16 -7.16
C MET A 295 -4.29 -4.76 -6.45
N LEU A 296 -3.17 -4.94 -7.15
CA LEU A 296 -1.92 -5.42 -6.56
C LEU A 296 -1.38 -4.48 -5.49
N ILE A 297 -1.42 -3.16 -5.71
CA ILE A 297 -0.97 -2.17 -4.73
C ILE A 297 -1.85 -2.22 -3.47
N ILE A 298 -3.18 -2.30 -3.61
CA ILE A 298 -4.10 -2.44 -2.47
C ILE A 298 -3.79 -3.71 -1.68
N ILE A 299 -3.58 -4.83 -2.36
CA ILE A 299 -3.24 -6.11 -1.73
C ILE A 299 -1.91 -6.01 -0.95
N LEU A 300 -0.90 -5.36 -1.51
CA LEU A 300 0.38 -5.10 -0.83
C LEU A 300 0.23 -4.22 0.41
N ILE A 301 -0.58 -3.16 0.32
CA ILE A 301 -0.88 -2.27 1.45
C ILE A 301 -1.61 -3.04 2.57
N MET A 302 -2.61 -3.87 2.22
CA MET A 302 -3.30 -4.70 3.20
C MET A 302 -2.35 -5.71 3.88
N MET A 303 -1.48 -6.36 3.11
CA MET A 303 -0.46 -7.25 3.67
C MET A 303 0.48 -6.52 4.63
N ALA A 304 0.92 -5.30 4.30
CA ALA A 304 1.77 -4.48 5.16
C ALA A 304 1.06 -4.11 6.48
N ILE A 305 -0.23 -3.77 6.44
CA ILE A 305 -1.02 -3.50 7.64
C ILE A 305 -1.09 -4.74 8.53
N VAL A 306 -1.42 -5.91 7.95
CA VAL A 306 -1.47 -7.17 8.69
C VAL A 306 -0.11 -7.49 9.32
N ALA A 307 0.98 -7.39 8.54
CA ALA A 307 2.32 -7.61 9.06
C ALA A 307 2.68 -6.64 10.21
N SER A 308 2.29 -5.37 10.11
CA SER A 308 2.54 -4.37 11.16
C SER A 308 1.78 -4.70 12.46
N THR A 309 0.51 -5.09 12.37
CA THR A 309 -0.31 -5.44 13.54
C THR A 309 0.22 -6.69 14.23
N VAL A 310 0.58 -7.72 13.47
CA VAL A 310 1.23 -8.94 13.99
C VAL A 310 2.55 -8.59 14.65
N SER A 311 3.35 -7.70 14.06
CA SER A 311 4.64 -7.29 14.63
C SER A 311 4.48 -6.54 15.96
N VAL A 312 3.53 -5.60 16.04
CA VAL A 312 3.21 -4.86 17.28
C VAL A 312 2.70 -5.81 18.36
N TRP A 313 1.82 -6.75 18.01
CA TRP A 313 1.30 -7.75 18.95
C TRP A 313 2.41 -8.65 19.47
N THR A 314 3.28 -9.15 18.58
CA THR A 314 4.43 -9.99 18.93
C THR A 314 5.39 -9.26 19.87
N TYR A 315 5.67 -7.98 19.61
CA TYR A 315 6.51 -7.15 20.47
C TYR A 315 5.87 -6.93 21.85
N ALA A 316 4.58 -6.60 21.89
CA ALA A 316 3.85 -6.41 23.14
C ALA A 316 3.79 -7.70 23.98
N LEU A 317 3.63 -8.85 23.32
CA LEU A 317 3.62 -10.16 23.96
C LEU A 317 4.98 -10.49 24.57
N LYS A 318 6.07 -10.33 23.82
CA LYS A 318 7.44 -10.52 24.32
C LYS A 318 7.72 -9.69 25.57
N LYS A 319 7.30 -8.42 25.57
CA LYS A 319 7.48 -7.54 26.74
C LYS A 319 6.69 -8.03 27.97
N LYS A 320 5.47 -8.55 27.77
CA LYS A 320 4.64 -9.10 28.86
C LYS A 320 5.24 -10.39 29.43
N VAL A 321 5.78 -11.25 28.56
CA VAL A 321 6.46 -12.49 28.96
C VAL A 321 7.69 -12.17 29.81
N ILE A 322 8.59 -11.29 29.33
CA ILE A 322 9.81 -10.91 30.08
C ILE A 322 9.46 -10.35 31.47
N LYS A 323 8.44 -9.49 31.56
CA LYS A 323 7.99 -8.94 32.85
C LYS A 323 7.53 -10.05 33.81
N ARG A 324 6.71 -10.99 33.35
CA ARG A 324 6.23 -12.11 34.17
C ARG A 324 7.35 -13.07 34.57
N THR A 325 8.30 -13.33 33.67
CA THR A 325 9.46 -14.16 33.98
C THR A 325 10.33 -13.52 35.06
N ASN A 326 10.54 -12.21 35.02
CA ASN A 326 11.28 -11.49 36.05
C ASN A 326 10.54 -11.49 37.39
N GLU A 327 9.24 -11.17 37.41
CA GLU A 327 8.40 -11.22 38.63
C GLU A 327 8.44 -12.62 39.28
N LEU A 328 8.37 -13.68 38.46
CA LEU A 328 8.43 -15.07 38.94
C LEU A 328 9.81 -15.43 39.50
N ASN A 329 10.88 -14.98 38.84
CA ASN A 329 12.26 -15.23 39.31
C ASN A 329 12.55 -14.49 40.61
N GLU A 330 12.10 -13.24 40.76
CA GLU A 330 12.22 -12.47 42.01
C GLU A 330 11.47 -13.19 43.14
N SER A 331 10.19 -13.54 42.92
CA SER A 331 9.40 -14.26 43.93
C SER A 331 10.04 -15.60 44.33
N ARG A 332 10.59 -16.35 43.36
CA ARG A 332 11.31 -17.59 43.63
C ARG A 332 12.58 -17.35 44.46
N ASN A 333 13.33 -16.28 44.16
CA ASN A 333 14.54 -15.93 44.89
C ASN A 333 14.22 -15.51 46.32
N ASP A 334 13.19 -14.69 46.53
CA ASP A 334 12.76 -14.24 47.86
C ASP A 334 12.31 -15.42 48.74
N LEU A 335 11.57 -16.37 48.17
CA LEU A 335 11.21 -17.61 48.88
C LEU A 335 12.45 -18.44 49.25
N GLN A 336 13.42 -18.56 48.33
CA GLN A 336 14.66 -19.30 48.60
C GLN A 336 15.51 -18.60 49.67
N LEU A 337 15.62 -17.27 49.65
CA LEU A 337 16.31 -16.48 50.67
C LEU A 337 15.63 -16.59 52.04
N THR A 338 14.29 -16.54 52.07
CA THR A 338 13.52 -16.73 53.31
C THR A 338 13.77 -18.12 53.88
N PHE A 339 13.73 -19.15 53.03
CA PHE A 339 14.01 -20.52 53.41
C PHE A 339 15.44 -20.70 53.95
N ASP A 340 16.43 -20.06 53.33
CA ASP A 340 17.85 -20.12 53.73
C ASP A 340 18.19 -19.26 54.95
N ALA A 341 17.41 -18.21 55.26
CA ALA A 341 17.60 -17.34 56.42
C ALA A 341 17.13 -17.96 57.74
N LEU A 342 16.26 -18.97 57.70
CA LEU A 342 15.77 -19.65 58.90
C LEU A 342 16.90 -20.43 59.57
N SER A 343 17.05 -20.25 60.89
CA SER A 343 18.11 -20.89 61.68
C SER A 343 17.82 -22.35 62.03
N SER A 344 16.55 -22.76 61.98
CA SER A 344 16.17 -24.18 62.09
C SER A 344 16.68 -24.94 60.87
N PHE A 345 17.01 -26.21 61.05
CA PHE A 345 17.38 -27.06 59.92
C PHE A 345 16.12 -27.50 59.19
N LEU A 346 15.97 -27.05 57.95
CA LEU A 346 14.83 -27.38 57.11
C LEU A 346 15.28 -28.31 55.99
N ILE A 347 14.65 -29.48 55.91
CA ILE A 347 14.88 -30.46 54.86
C ILE A 347 13.55 -30.81 54.21
N LEU A 348 13.47 -30.67 52.90
CA LEU A 348 12.33 -31.09 52.10
C LEU A 348 12.62 -32.46 51.48
N ILE A 349 11.76 -33.44 51.77
CA ILE A 349 11.85 -34.80 51.23
C ILE A 349 10.60 -35.14 50.42
N ASN A 350 10.77 -36.02 49.42
CA ASN A 350 9.65 -36.62 48.69
C ASN A 350 9.12 -37.90 49.36
N GLU A 351 8.08 -38.51 48.80
CA GLU A 351 7.46 -39.74 49.33
C GLU A 351 8.42 -40.92 49.46
N ASN A 352 9.47 -40.95 48.64
CA ASN A 352 10.48 -42.00 48.63
C ASN A 352 11.64 -41.72 49.61
N GLY A 353 11.55 -40.66 50.43
CA GLY A 353 12.58 -40.29 51.40
C GLY A 353 13.85 -39.69 50.77
N ILE A 354 13.76 -39.19 49.53
CA ILE A 354 14.88 -38.53 48.85
C ILE A 354 14.84 -37.03 49.16
N ILE A 355 15.99 -36.45 49.48
CA ILE A 355 16.14 -35.03 49.77
C ILE A 355 16.01 -34.21 48.48
N GLU A 356 14.96 -33.41 48.37
CA GLU A 356 14.73 -32.52 47.22
C GLU A 356 15.28 -31.11 47.45
N ASN A 357 15.25 -30.63 48.69
CA ASN A 357 15.78 -29.32 49.04
C ASN A 357 16.19 -29.30 50.52
N LEU A 358 17.10 -28.39 50.88
CA LEU A 358 17.52 -28.15 52.26
C LEU A 358 17.98 -26.71 52.42
N ASN A 359 17.80 -26.14 53.60
CA ASN A 359 18.19 -24.75 53.85
C ASN A 359 19.68 -24.63 54.17
N LYS A 360 20.22 -23.42 54.01
CA LYS A 360 21.63 -23.13 54.27
C LYS A 360 22.09 -23.53 55.67
N ALA A 361 21.27 -23.32 56.71
CA ALA A 361 21.62 -23.69 58.09
C ALA A 361 21.96 -25.18 58.22
N PHE A 362 21.21 -26.07 57.55
CA PHE A 362 21.50 -27.50 57.57
C PHE A 362 22.71 -27.89 56.71
N ALA A 363 22.90 -27.23 55.56
CA ALA A 363 24.07 -27.42 54.70
C ALA A 363 25.38 -27.08 55.44
N ASP A 364 25.38 -25.93 56.12
CA ASP A 364 26.52 -25.42 56.90
C ASP A 364 26.82 -26.36 58.08
N TRP A 365 25.79 -26.89 58.75
CA TRP A 365 25.96 -27.90 59.82
C TRP A 365 26.59 -29.21 59.29
N LEU A 366 26.19 -29.66 58.10
CA LEU A 366 26.77 -30.83 57.44
C LEU A 366 28.21 -30.60 56.93
N GLN A 367 28.67 -29.35 56.86
CA GLN A 367 29.92 -28.95 56.21
C GLN A 367 30.03 -29.45 54.77
N LYS A 368 28.91 -29.54 54.05
CA LYS A 368 28.84 -30.01 52.67
C LYS A 368 28.08 -29.01 51.81
N ASN A 369 28.42 -28.97 50.52
CA ASN A 369 27.65 -28.17 49.59
C ASN A 369 26.25 -28.77 49.45
N LYS A 370 25.23 -27.91 49.39
CA LYS A 370 23.82 -28.28 49.21
C LYS A 370 23.65 -29.29 48.08
N TYR A 371 24.29 -29.06 46.94
CA TYR A 371 24.17 -29.91 45.74
C TYR A 371 24.73 -31.33 45.92
N ASP A 372 25.63 -31.56 46.87
CA ASP A 372 26.20 -32.90 47.13
C ASP A 372 25.24 -33.81 47.93
N VAL A 373 24.19 -33.22 48.49
CA VAL A 373 23.25 -33.88 49.40
C VAL A 373 21.87 -34.05 48.74
N LEU A 374 21.53 -33.21 47.76
CA LEU A 374 20.30 -33.35 46.97
C LEU A 374 20.30 -34.69 46.21
N GLY A 375 19.15 -35.36 46.18
CA GLY A 375 18.97 -36.64 45.48
C GLY A 375 19.41 -37.88 46.26
N LYS A 376 19.93 -37.73 47.49
CA LYS A 376 20.26 -38.84 48.38
C LYS A 376 19.10 -39.16 49.33
N GLU A 377 19.05 -40.41 49.78
CA GLU A 377 18.08 -40.83 50.80
C GLU A 377 18.42 -40.17 52.15
N TYR A 378 17.41 -39.64 52.85
CA TYR A 378 17.64 -38.88 54.08
C TYR A 378 18.33 -39.73 55.17
N LYS A 379 18.04 -41.04 55.22
CA LYS A 379 18.65 -41.98 56.18
C LYS A 379 20.17 -42.13 56.03
N SER A 380 20.73 -41.74 54.88
CA SER A 380 22.18 -41.73 54.70
C SER A 380 22.89 -40.68 55.57
N ILE A 381 22.14 -39.75 56.16
CA ILE A 381 22.66 -38.69 57.04
C ILE A 381 22.53 -39.14 58.51
N PRO A 382 23.62 -39.21 59.29
CA PRO A 382 23.61 -39.77 60.64
C PRO A 382 22.63 -39.14 61.64
N LEU A 383 22.28 -37.86 61.46
CA LEU A 383 21.28 -37.17 62.28
C LEU A 383 19.86 -37.54 61.87
N LEU A 384 19.61 -37.68 60.56
CA LEU A 384 18.28 -37.95 60.01
C LEU A 384 17.92 -39.44 60.05
N ASP A 385 18.89 -40.36 60.11
CA ASP A 385 18.65 -41.81 60.33
C ASP A 385 17.90 -42.10 61.64
N ARG A 386 18.06 -41.19 62.63
CA ARG A 386 17.38 -41.28 63.94
C ARG A 386 15.97 -40.70 63.92
N ILE A 387 15.55 -40.08 62.81
CA ILE A 387 14.23 -39.50 62.64
C ILE A 387 13.31 -40.57 62.06
N ASN A 388 12.25 -40.91 62.79
CA ASN A 388 11.19 -41.73 62.23
C ASN A 388 10.15 -40.83 61.53
N THR A 389 10.04 -41.00 60.21
CA THR A 389 9.14 -40.24 59.33
C THR A 389 7.68 -40.68 59.35
N ASP A 390 7.34 -41.72 60.12
CA ASP A 390 5.97 -42.27 60.20
C ASP A 390 5.10 -41.56 61.25
N TYR A 391 5.69 -40.65 62.04
CA TYR A 391 4.99 -39.90 63.08
C TYR A 391 4.84 -38.43 62.70
N GLU A 392 3.60 -38.00 62.48
CA GLU A 392 3.25 -36.61 62.17
C GLU A 392 3.11 -35.75 63.44
N ASN A 393 3.52 -34.48 63.35
CA ASN A 393 3.19 -33.40 64.30
C ASN A 393 3.51 -33.59 65.78
N ALA A 394 4.28 -34.61 66.18
CA ALA A 394 4.80 -34.73 67.54
C ALA A 394 6.25 -34.23 67.56
N GLY A 395 6.51 -33.09 68.21
CA GLY A 395 7.86 -32.60 68.49
C GLY A 395 8.61 -33.66 69.30
N LYS A 396 9.48 -34.41 68.64
CA LYS A 396 10.24 -35.50 69.26
C LYS A 396 11.68 -35.06 69.49
N GLU A 397 12.15 -35.33 70.70
CA GLU A 397 13.51 -35.00 71.10
C GLU A 397 14.49 -36.10 70.65
N ILE A 398 15.57 -35.69 70.00
CA ILE A 398 16.68 -36.55 69.62
C ILE A 398 17.95 -35.99 70.24
N THR A 399 18.72 -36.85 70.89
CA THR A 399 20.07 -36.50 71.36
C THR A 399 21.11 -37.04 70.38
N PHE A 400 21.98 -36.16 69.87
CA PHE A 400 23.06 -36.53 68.96
C PHE A 400 24.35 -35.78 69.32
N LYS A 401 25.45 -36.52 69.50
CA LYS A 401 26.78 -35.99 69.88
C LYS A 401 26.74 -35.01 71.07
N GLY A 402 25.90 -35.29 72.08
CA GLY A 402 25.77 -34.47 73.29
C GLY A 402 24.94 -33.19 73.12
N ARG A 403 24.27 -33.01 71.98
CA ARG A 403 23.31 -31.93 71.74
C ARG A 403 21.88 -32.48 71.67
N HIS A 404 20.92 -31.66 72.09
CA HIS A 404 19.50 -31.96 72.11
C HIS A 404 18.79 -31.22 70.98
N TYR A 405 18.19 -31.98 70.08
CA TYR A 405 17.43 -31.49 68.94
C TYR A 405 15.96 -31.83 69.11
N ASN A 406 15.08 -30.93 68.70
CA ASN A 406 13.66 -31.22 68.55
C ASN A 406 13.30 -31.17 67.07
N TYR A 407 12.54 -32.14 66.57
CA TYR A 407 12.15 -32.16 65.16
C TYR A 407 10.64 -32.25 64.96
N TYR A 408 10.18 -31.65 63.87
CA TYR A 408 8.80 -31.59 63.43
C TYR A 408 8.71 -32.03 61.97
N ILE A 409 7.65 -32.77 61.63
CA ILE A 409 7.37 -33.19 60.26
C ILE A 409 6.02 -32.63 59.85
N THR A 410 6.01 -31.85 58.78
CA THR A 410 4.82 -31.17 58.26
C THR A 410 4.60 -31.52 56.80
N HIS A 411 3.36 -31.84 56.43
CA HIS A 411 2.96 -32.01 55.02
C HIS A 411 2.65 -30.65 54.39
N LEU A 412 3.11 -30.44 53.15
CA LEU A 412 2.80 -29.23 52.40
C LEU A 412 1.37 -29.31 51.84
N GLU A 413 0.52 -28.33 52.15
CA GLU A 413 -0.90 -28.30 51.77
C GLU A 413 -1.14 -28.40 50.26
N TYR A 414 -0.23 -27.87 49.44
CA TYR A 414 -0.37 -27.81 47.97
C TYR A 414 0.42 -28.90 47.21
N GLU A 415 1.29 -29.66 47.88
CA GLU A 415 2.02 -30.81 47.32
C GLU A 415 2.03 -31.95 48.36
N LYS A 416 0.92 -32.69 48.43
CA LYS A 416 0.69 -33.77 49.44
C LYS A 416 1.81 -34.82 49.52
N ASN A 417 2.59 -34.94 48.45
CA ASN A 417 3.65 -35.92 48.26
C ASN A 417 5.02 -35.44 48.79
N LYS A 418 5.06 -34.30 49.48
CA LYS A 418 6.30 -33.76 50.08
C LYS A 418 6.13 -33.51 51.57
N ARG A 419 7.19 -33.84 52.31
CA ARG A 419 7.27 -33.64 53.76
C ARG A 419 8.41 -32.68 54.06
N LEU A 420 8.12 -31.67 54.87
CA LEU A 420 9.11 -30.75 55.43
C LEU A 420 9.51 -31.25 56.81
N ILE A 421 10.79 -31.55 56.99
CA ILE A 421 11.41 -31.85 58.29
C ILE A 421 12.04 -30.55 58.79
N SER A 422 11.58 -30.05 59.93
CA SER A 422 12.19 -28.94 60.67
C SER A 422 12.88 -29.47 61.91
N ILE A 423 14.15 -29.12 62.14
CA ILE A 423 14.91 -29.52 63.33
C ILE A 423 15.47 -28.27 64.01
N GLU A 424 15.22 -28.14 65.31
CA GLU A 424 15.68 -27.03 66.14
C GLU A 424 16.68 -27.53 67.19
N ASP A 425 17.78 -26.81 67.39
CA ASP A 425 18.79 -27.11 68.41
C ASP A 425 18.39 -26.45 69.74
N ASN A 426 17.78 -27.23 70.63
CA ASN A 426 17.30 -26.75 71.93
C ASN A 426 18.31 -27.00 73.06
N THR A 427 19.55 -27.36 72.72
CA THR A 427 20.60 -27.70 73.71
C THR A 427 20.79 -26.58 74.73
N ASN A 428 20.92 -25.32 74.26
CA ASN A 428 21.14 -24.17 75.13
C ASN A 428 19.93 -23.87 76.01
N GLU A 429 18.72 -24.08 75.50
CA GLU A 429 17.48 -23.88 76.26
C GLU A 429 17.35 -24.92 77.37
N ILE A 430 17.63 -26.19 77.07
CA ILE A 430 17.60 -27.29 78.04
C ILE A 430 18.67 -27.09 79.11
N ILE A 431 19.91 -26.72 78.73
CA ILE A 431 20.98 -26.42 79.69
C ILE A 431 20.60 -25.25 80.59
N SER A 432 20.08 -24.16 80.01
CA SER A 432 19.66 -22.97 80.78
C SER A 432 18.52 -23.31 81.74
N ARG A 433 17.54 -24.10 81.29
CA ARG A 433 16.43 -24.56 82.14
C ARG A 433 16.92 -25.46 83.27
N ALA A 434 17.85 -26.36 83.00
CA ALA A 434 18.47 -27.21 84.03
C ALA A 434 19.26 -26.38 85.06
N GLN A 435 20.03 -25.38 84.61
CA GLN A 435 20.74 -24.44 85.49
C GLN A 435 19.79 -23.63 86.36
N MET A 436 18.69 -23.11 85.81
CA MET A 436 17.66 -22.41 86.59
C MET A 436 17.02 -23.32 87.64
N LEU A 437 16.69 -24.57 87.29
CA LEU A 437 16.14 -25.53 88.24
C LEU A 437 17.13 -25.85 89.37
N GLN A 438 18.42 -25.96 89.06
CA GLN A 438 19.46 -26.19 90.05
C GLN A 438 19.67 -24.96 90.96
N HIS A 439 19.64 -23.76 90.39
CA HIS A 439 19.68 -22.50 91.14
C HIS A 439 18.48 -22.38 92.10
N ASN A 440 17.27 -22.66 91.61
CA ASN A 440 16.05 -22.66 92.42
C ASN A 440 16.13 -23.70 93.55
N LYS A 441 16.68 -24.90 93.28
CA LYS A 441 16.92 -25.91 94.32
C LYS A 441 17.92 -25.41 95.38
N MET A 442 19.01 -24.75 95.00
CA MET A 442 19.96 -24.18 95.96
C MET A 442 19.34 -23.09 96.83
N ILE A 443 18.48 -22.23 96.26
CA ILE A 443 17.72 -21.23 97.04
C ILE A 443 16.83 -21.93 98.07
N ALA A 444 16.07 -22.95 97.67
CA ALA A 444 15.17 -23.67 98.56
C ALA A 444 15.92 -24.41 99.68
N VAL A 445 17.07 -25.04 99.37
CA VAL A 445 17.94 -25.67 100.38
C VAL A 445 18.54 -24.63 101.32
N GLY A 446 18.94 -23.46 100.81
CA GLY A 446 19.41 -22.34 101.62
C GLY A 446 18.34 -21.83 102.59
N GLN A 447 17.08 -21.75 102.15
CA GLN A 447 15.95 -21.39 103.02
C GLN A 447 15.65 -22.46 104.08
N LEU A 448 15.73 -23.74 103.72
CA LEU A 448 15.55 -24.84 104.68
C LEU A 448 16.67 -24.90 105.72
N ALA A 449 17.93 -24.68 105.32
CA ALA A 449 19.07 -24.62 106.24
C ALA A 449 18.99 -23.39 107.17
N ALA A 450 18.52 -22.24 106.66
CA ALA A 450 18.25 -21.07 107.48
C ALA A 450 17.09 -21.30 108.48
N GLY A 451 16.07 -22.08 108.09
CA GLY A 451 14.99 -22.52 108.97
C GLY A 451 15.47 -23.46 110.08
N PHE A 452 16.33 -24.43 109.75
CA PHE A 452 16.92 -25.37 110.72
C PHE A 452 17.99 -24.75 111.63
N ALA A 453 18.59 -23.62 111.25
CA ALA A 453 19.48 -22.84 112.14
C ALA A 453 18.70 -21.88 113.07
N HIS A 454 17.37 -21.77 112.88
CA HIS A 454 16.48 -20.92 113.67
C HIS A 454 15.64 -21.72 114.70
N GLU A 455 15.57 -23.04 114.56
CA GLU A 455 15.19 -24.00 115.63
C GLU A 455 16.43 -24.41 116.43
#